data_AF-V4BSA0-F1
#
_entry.id   AF-V4BSA0-F1
#
_cell.length_a   1.000
_cell.length_b   1.000
_cell.length_c   1.000
_cell.angle_alpha   90.00
_cell.angle_beta   90.00
_cell.angle_gamma   90.00
#
_symmetry.space_group_name_H-M   'P 1'
#
loop_
_entity.id
_entity.type
_entity.pdbx_description
1 polymer ?
#
loop_
_entity_poly.entity_id
_entity_poly.type
_entity_poly.pdbx_seq_one_letter_code
_entity_poly.pdbx_strand_id
1 'polypeptide(L)'
;MKHASLSQVQQSKVRRHLLVGNVFLEEVRESKQSISYTKRNILHRLAAGKIAKKYRCIRSLSRLTGLSRNHLGRVNSKSVISNNFHRLREVRIFKQKVIEFMERDDNSRTMPGKSDFTKINHHTKVTTRVLTDYLSNLHQKYLSENHEVKLSLASFSRIRPKHIRKTAFISRSTCLCTRHQNMALFLKAIQRSGASVPSNPESFLREVTDLRQITESITEEEITFGQWKRVPFEEKGKTKMVMKIVEEKVIKAEFVSKLTSQFEDFKAHVSWMKRQYSEIQSLKEHLPKNDVIIHMDFAENYNCKSVEEIQSAYWNQTSVTLHPVVNLLRIGRKGS
;
A
#
# COMPACT_ATOMS: atom_id res chain seq x y z
N MET A 1 -69.22 9.33 22.51
CA MET A 1 -69.60 8.00 21.96
C MET A 1 -71.09 7.70 22.06
N LYS A 2 -71.82 8.17 23.08
CA LYS A 2 -73.29 7.97 23.16
C LYS A 2 -74.09 8.70 22.08
N HIS A 3 -73.57 9.80 21.52
CA HIS A 3 -74.20 10.56 20.42
C HIS A 3 -73.86 10.06 19.00
N ALA A 4 -73.10 8.96 18.85
CA ALA A 4 -72.55 8.53 17.55
C ALA A 4 -73.25 7.29 16.95
N SER A 5 -74.36 6.82 17.55
CA SER A 5 -75.14 5.65 17.08
C SER A 5 -74.30 4.39 16.79
N LEU A 6 -73.21 4.18 17.54
CA LEU A 6 -72.31 3.03 17.37
C LEU A 6 -72.80 1.85 18.21
N SER A 7 -72.74 0.63 17.66
CA SER A 7 -73.03 -0.59 18.42
C SER A 7 -72.02 -0.79 19.57
N GLN A 8 -72.41 -1.52 20.61
CA GLN A 8 -71.55 -1.73 21.79
C GLN A 8 -70.18 -2.37 21.43
N VAL A 9 -70.18 -3.25 20.42
CA VAL A 9 -68.97 -3.87 19.86
C VAL A 9 -68.10 -2.86 19.10
N GLN A 10 -68.71 -1.93 18.36
CA GLN A 10 -67.97 -0.88 17.67
C GLN A 10 -67.35 0.10 18.68
N GLN A 11 -68.07 0.45 19.75
CA GLN A 11 -67.58 1.33 20.81
C GLN A 11 -66.36 0.71 21.52
N SER A 12 -66.40 -0.58 21.84
CA SER A 12 -65.26 -1.26 22.48
C SER A 12 -64.03 -1.29 21.55
N LYS A 13 -64.23 -1.54 20.25
CA LYS A 13 -63.15 -1.52 19.25
C LYS A 13 -62.51 -0.14 19.10
N VAL A 14 -63.31 0.93 19.04
CA VAL A 14 -62.82 2.31 18.96
C VAL A 14 -62.07 2.70 20.23
N ARG A 15 -62.60 2.38 21.41
CA ARG A 15 -61.91 2.61 22.69
C ARG A 15 -60.55 1.94 22.72
N ARG A 16 -60.46 0.68 22.29
CA ARG A 16 -59.18 -0.06 22.24
C ARG A 16 -58.16 0.58 21.30
N HIS A 17 -58.57 1.03 20.11
CA HIS A 17 -57.67 1.72 19.18
C HIS A 17 -57.17 3.07 19.73
N LEU A 18 -58.06 3.85 20.34
CA LEU A 18 -57.68 5.10 21.00
C LEU A 18 -56.73 4.87 22.17
N LEU A 19 -56.98 3.84 22.98
CA LEU A 19 -56.10 3.46 24.08
C LEU A 19 -54.71 3.09 23.58
N VAL A 20 -54.60 2.23 22.57
CA VAL A 20 -53.31 1.85 21.95
C VAL A 20 -52.58 3.09 21.41
N GLY A 21 -53.29 3.99 20.74
CA GLY A 21 -52.73 5.24 20.25
C GLY A 21 -52.18 6.12 21.37
N ASN A 22 -52.94 6.28 22.46
CA ASN A 22 -52.52 7.10 23.60
C ASN A 22 -51.34 6.48 24.36
N VAL A 23 -51.36 5.17 24.62
CA VAL A 23 -50.25 4.45 25.27
C VAL A 23 -48.96 4.62 24.46
N PHE A 24 -49.02 4.41 23.15
CA PHE A 24 -47.85 4.59 22.29
C PHE A 24 -47.30 6.02 22.30
N LEU A 25 -48.18 7.03 22.32
CA LEU A 25 -47.75 8.43 22.39
C LEU A 25 -47.05 8.76 23.71
N GLU A 26 -47.51 8.18 24.82
CA GLU A 26 -46.85 8.34 26.13
C GLU A 26 -45.51 7.60 26.19
N GLU A 27 -45.40 6.36 25.69
CA GLU A 27 -44.12 5.64 25.63
C GLU A 27 -43.05 6.40 24.84
N VAL A 28 -43.44 7.02 23.71
CA VAL A 28 -42.52 7.87 22.92
C VAL A 28 -42.10 9.12 23.70
N ARG A 29 -43.01 9.69 24.50
CA ARG A 29 -42.72 10.86 25.34
C ARG A 29 -41.77 10.50 26.49
N GLU A 30 -41.96 9.37 27.15
CA GLU A 30 -41.05 8.85 28.18
C GLU A 30 -39.68 8.52 27.60
N SER A 31 -39.64 7.87 26.44
CA SER A 31 -38.39 7.55 25.72
C SER A 31 -37.59 8.81 25.36
N LYS A 32 -38.25 9.95 25.12
CA LYS A 32 -37.57 11.23 24.88
C LYS A 32 -36.82 11.72 26.11
N GLN A 33 -37.36 11.47 27.31
CA GLN A 33 -36.77 11.90 28.57
C GLN A 33 -35.55 11.05 28.93
N SER A 34 -35.60 9.74 28.67
CA SER A 34 -34.50 8.81 28.96
C SER A 34 -33.33 8.88 27.96
N ILE A 35 -33.59 9.29 26.71
CA ILE A 35 -32.59 9.27 25.63
C ILE A 35 -31.82 10.60 25.51
N SER A 36 -30.48 10.49 25.42
CA SER A 36 -29.57 11.62 25.15
C SER A 36 -29.95 12.41 23.90
N TYR A 37 -29.72 13.72 23.92
CA TYR A 37 -30.08 14.66 22.85
C TYR A 37 -29.64 14.19 21.45
N THR A 38 -28.43 13.64 21.32
CA THR A 38 -27.85 13.14 20.06
C THR A 38 -28.60 11.95 19.48
N LYS A 39 -29.25 11.14 20.33
CA LYS A 39 -29.99 9.93 19.94
C LYS A 39 -31.48 10.21 19.71
N ARG A 40 -32.00 11.40 20.03
CA ARG A 40 -33.42 11.79 19.81
C ARG A 40 -33.86 11.80 18.34
N ASN A 41 -32.90 11.86 17.40
CA ASN A 41 -33.19 11.71 15.97
C ASN A 41 -33.87 10.37 15.65
N ILE A 42 -33.58 9.31 16.42
CA ILE A 42 -34.22 8.00 16.27
C ILE A 42 -35.73 8.11 16.55
N LEU A 43 -36.12 8.78 17.66
CA LEU A 43 -37.52 9.00 18.02
C LEU A 43 -38.26 9.83 16.96
N HIS A 44 -37.61 10.86 16.41
CA HIS A 44 -38.18 11.62 15.30
C HIS A 44 -38.50 10.75 14.09
N ARG A 45 -37.61 9.81 13.74
CA ARG A 45 -37.79 8.88 12.61
C ARG A 45 -38.85 7.82 12.86
N LEU A 46 -39.03 7.38 14.10
CA LEU A 46 -40.08 6.44 14.49
C LEU A 46 -41.47 7.12 14.51
N ALA A 47 -41.54 8.34 15.07
CA ALA A 47 -42.80 9.05 15.27
C ALA A 47 -43.37 9.70 14.01
N ALA A 48 -42.54 10.06 13.02
CA ALA A 48 -42.99 10.73 11.79
C ALA A 48 -42.45 10.09 10.51
N GLY A 49 -43.25 10.19 9.43
CA GLY A 49 -42.89 9.70 8.10
C GLY A 49 -43.93 10.07 7.06
N LYS A 50 -43.89 9.43 5.87
CA LYS A 50 -44.79 9.74 4.74
C LYS A 50 -46.28 9.71 5.14
N ILE A 51 -46.70 8.75 5.97
CA ILE A 51 -48.10 8.61 6.42
C ILE A 51 -48.53 9.79 7.31
N ALA A 52 -47.78 10.08 8.37
CA ALA A 52 -48.08 11.19 9.27
C ALA A 52 -48.06 12.56 8.55
N LYS A 53 -47.23 12.71 7.52
CA LYS A 53 -47.22 13.88 6.64
C LYS A 53 -48.44 13.93 5.72
N LYS A 54 -48.80 12.82 5.08
CA LYS A 54 -49.97 12.68 4.19
C LYS A 54 -51.25 13.14 4.89
N TYR A 55 -51.45 12.73 6.15
CA TYR A 55 -52.61 13.08 6.96
C TYR A 55 -52.42 14.33 7.83
N ARG A 56 -51.36 15.12 7.59
CA ARG A 56 -51.07 16.40 8.27
C ARG A 56 -50.98 16.30 9.81
N CYS A 57 -50.59 15.15 10.35
CA CYS A 57 -50.56 14.87 11.79
C CYS A 57 -49.33 15.42 12.52
N ILE A 58 -48.34 16.02 11.82
CA ILE A 58 -47.05 16.42 12.40
C ILE A 58 -47.18 17.40 13.57
N ARG A 59 -48.10 18.38 13.47
CA ARG A 59 -48.34 19.35 14.56
C ARG A 59 -48.90 18.65 15.80
N SER A 60 -49.89 17.80 15.61
CA SER A 60 -50.52 17.04 16.70
C SER A 60 -49.53 16.07 17.35
N LEU A 61 -48.73 15.37 16.54
CA LEU A 61 -47.67 14.48 17.03
C LEU A 61 -46.61 15.22 17.83
N SER A 62 -46.17 16.40 17.39
CA SER A 62 -45.23 17.24 18.13
C SER A 62 -45.77 17.63 19.51
N ARG A 63 -47.05 18.04 19.58
CA ARG A 63 -47.70 18.40 20.84
C ARG A 63 -47.85 17.20 21.78
N LEU A 64 -48.23 16.04 21.25
CA LEU A 64 -48.51 14.84 22.05
C LEU A 64 -47.23 14.10 22.47
N THR A 65 -46.19 14.05 21.65
CA THR A 65 -44.93 13.35 22.00
C THR A 65 -43.89 14.29 22.62
N GLY A 66 -44.11 15.60 22.55
CA GLY A 66 -43.14 16.62 22.94
C GLY A 66 -41.93 16.72 22.02
N LEU A 67 -41.90 16.02 20.88
CA LEU A 67 -40.81 16.07 19.91
C LEU A 67 -40.85 17.38 19.10
N SER A 68 -39.68 17.95 18.81
CA SER A 68 -39.55 19.14 17.95
C SER A 68 -40.26 18.98 16.59
N ARG A 69 -41.19 19.89 16.32
CA ARG A 69 -41.95 19.96 15.05
C ARG A 69 -41.03 20.10 13.85
N ASN A 70 -39.99 20.93 13.95
CA ASN A 70 -39.06 21.20 12.85
C ASN A 70 -38.30 19.93 12.43
N HIS A 71 -37.89 19.12 13.41
CA HIS A 71 -37.23 17.84 13.12
C HIS A 71 -38.21 16.81 12.55
N LEU A 72 -39.41 16.66 13.12
CA LEU A 72 -40.45 15.76 12.59
C LEU A 72 -40.82 16.10 11.13
N GLY A 73 -40.88 17.39 10.79
CA GLY A 73 -41.14 17.86 9.43
C GLY A 73 -40.06 17.50 8.42
N ARG A 74 -38.79 17.38 8.85
CA ARG A 74 -37.64 17.06 8.00
C ARG A 74 -37.38 15.57 7.81
N VAL A 75 -38.08 14.69 8.54
CA VAL A 75 -37.91 13.23 8.43
C VAL A 75 -38.43 12.73 7.07
N ASN A 76 -37.53 12.25 6.22
CA ASN A 76 -37.86 11.73 4.88
C ASN A 76 -37.64 10.21 4.75
N SER A 77 -36.92 9.58 5.68
CA SER A 77 -36.63 8.14 5.70
C SER A 77 -36.84 7.56 7.09
N LYS A 78 -37.41 6.34 7.16
CA LYS A 78 -37.62 5.56 8.39
C LYS A 78 -36.39 4.75 8.82
N SER A 79 -35.25 4.91 8.15
CA SER A 79 -34.02 4.16 8.46
C SER A 79 -33.53 4.46 9.88
N VAL A 80 -33.56 3.44 10.75
CA VAL A 80 -33.05 3.46 12.14
C VAL A 80 -31.54 3.15 12.21
N ILE A 81 -30.86 3.06 11.06
CA ILE A 81 -29.57 2.39 10.96
C ILE A 81 -28.44 3.25 11.54
N SER A 82 -28.11 3.02 12.81
CA SER A 82 -26.86 3.49 13.45
C SER A 82 -25.63 2.67 12.99
N ASN A 83 -25.85 1.44 12.49
CA ASN A 83 -24.80 0.51 12.06
C ASN A 83 -23.92 1.04 10.91
N ASN A 84 -24.40 2.00 10.12
CA ASN A 84 -23.58 2.58 9.05
C ASN A 84 -22.41 3.42 9.59
N PHE A 85 -22.55 4.09 10.74
CA PHE A 85 -21.46 4.90 11.30
C PHE A 85 -20.37 4.05 11.94
N HIS A 86 -20.74 2.99 12.65
CA HIS A 86 -19.77 2.02 13.19
C HIS A 86 -18.98 1.34 12.08
N ARG A 87 -19.68 0.83 11.06
CA ARG A 87 -19.04 0.22 9.88
C ARG A 87 -18.12 1.20 9.15
N LEU A 88 -18.52 2.46 8.99
CA LEU A 88 -17.66 3.48 8.36
C LEU A 88 -16.42 3.80 9.20
N ARG A 89 -16.53 3.79 10.53
CA ARG A 89 -15.39 3.99 11.44
C ARG A 89 -14.42 2.83 11.37
N GLU A 90 -14.91 1.59 11.45
CA GLU A 90 -14.09 0.39 11.32
C GLU A 90 -13.38 0.33 9.96
N VAL A 91 -14.09 0.63 8.88
CA VAL A 91 -13.48 0.72 7.53
C VAL A 91 -12.39 1.79 7.47
N ARG A 92 -12.56 2.94 8.14
CA ARG A 92 -11.51 3.97 8.21
C ARG A 92 -10.29 3.51 8.99
N ILE A 93 -10.48 2.94 10.18
CA ILE A 93 -9.40 2.41 11.01
C ILE A 93 -8.65 1.33 10.24
N PHE A 94 -9.37 0.44 9.58
CA PHE A 94 -8.81 -0.62 8.77
C PHE A 94 -7.96 -0.10 7.61
N LYS A 95 -8.47 0.90 6.87
CA LYS A 95 -7.71 1.56 5.80
C LYS A 95 -6.44 2.21 6.33
N GLN A 96 -6.53 2.87 7.50
CA GLN A 96 -5.40 3.55 8.11
C GLN A 96 -4.29 2.56 8.48
N LYS A 97 -4.61 1.41 9.05
CA LYS A 97 -3.62 0.35 9.35
C LYS A 97 -2.86 -0.14 8.11
N VAL A 98 -3.56 -0.30 6.98
CA VAL A 98 -2.93 -0.69 5.71
C VAL A 98 -2.01 0.42 5.19
N ILE A 99 -2.42 1.69 5.32
CA ILE A 99 -1.59 2.84 4.92
C ILE A 99 -0.33 2.91 5.78
N GLU A 100 -0.47 2.82 7.10
CA GLU A 100 0.65 2.83 8.05
C GLU A 100 1.63 1.69 7.77
N PHE A 101 1.11 0.48 7.47
CA PHE A 101 1.95 -0.63 7.02
C PHE A 101 2.74 -0.30 5.76
N MET A 102 2.10 0.28 4.74
CA MET A 102 2.78 0.66 3.49
C MET A 102 3.80 1.79 3.68
N GLU A 103 3.59 2.68 4.66
CA GLU A 103 4.47 3.82 4.94
C GLU A 103 5.72 3.46 5.74
N ARG A 104 5.81 2.26 6.31
CA ARG A 104 7.01 1.79 7.01
C ARG A 104 8.21 1.73 6.05
N ASP A 105 9.40 2.05 6.56
CA ASP A 105 10.63 2.15 5.76
C ASP A 105 11.10 0.81 5.16
N ASP A 106 10.65 -0.31 5.72
CA ASP A 106 10.87 -1.66 5.18
C ASP A 106 9.95 -1.99 3.99
N ASN A 107 8.78 -1.34 3.90
CA ASN A 107 7.76 -1.57 2.87
C ASN A 107 7.72 -0.46 1.80
N SER A 108 8.26 0.72 2.09
CA SER A 108 8.46 1.79 1.11
C SER A 108 9.60 2.72 1.48
N ARG A 109 10.26 3.34 0.50
CA ARG A 109 11.32 4.33 0.71
C ARG A 109 10.86 5.72 0.29
N THR A 110 11.24 6.75 1.04
CA THR A 110 11.05 8.15 0.64
C THR A 110 11.97 8.50 -0.52
N MET A 111 11.44 9.23 -1.50
CA MET A 111 12.26 9.78 -2.57
C MET A 111 13.04 11.00 -2.06
N PRO A 112 14.34 11.14 -2.38
CA PRO A 112 15.21 12.16 -1.81
C PRO A 112 15.06 13.54 -2.47
N GLY A 113 14.43 13.65 -3.64
CA GLY A 113 14.37 14.89 -4.39
C GLY A 113 13.38 15.91 -3.82
N LYS A 114 13.76 17.20 -3.84
CA LYS A 114 12.88 18.33 -3.43
C LYS A 114 11.63 18.45 -4.30
N SER A 115 11.67 17.95 -5.53
CA SER A 115 10.53 17.85 -6.45
C SER A 115 9.68 16.59 -6.23
N ASP A 116 10.15 15.63 -5.45
CA ASP A 116 9.51 14.33 -5.29
C ASP A 116 8.41 14.36 -4.24
N PHE A 117 7.45 15.27 -4.41
CA PHE A 117 6.26 15.37 -3.57
C PHE A 117 4.99 15.12 -4.39
N THR A 118 3.98 14.55 -3.73
CA THR A 118 2.64 14.39 -4.29
C THR A 118 1.70 15.36 -3.59
N LYS A 119 0.98 16.18 -4.36
CA LYS A 119 -0.07 17.07 -3.85
C LYS A 119 -1.30 16.22 -3.54
N ILE A 120 -1.70 16.15 -2.27
CA ILE A 120 -2.90 15.44 -1.84
C ILE A 120 -4.12 16.38 -1.92
N ASN A 121 -3.95 17.61 -1.42
CA ASN A 121 -4.94 18.68 -1.41
C ASN A 121 -4.28 20.00 -1.87
N HIS A 122 -5.09 21.05 -2.10
CA HIS A 122 -4.59 22.37 -2.53
C HIS A 122 -3.45 22.95 -1.66
N HIS A 123 -3.41 22.60 -0.37
CA HIS A 123 -2.44 23.12 0.60
C HIS A 123 -1.49 22.07 1.17
N THR A 124 -1.61 20.79 0.81
CA THR A 124 -0.85 19.71 1.46
C THR A 124 0.00 18.93 0.45
N LYS A 125 1.31 19.07 0.57
CA LYS A 125 2.31 18.28 -0.13
C LYS A 125 2.85 17.21 0.81
N VAL A 126 2.86 15.96 0.35
CA VAL A 126 3.46 14.84 1.08
C VAL A 126 4.58 14.27 0.23
N THR A 127 5.70 13.94 0.86
CA THR A 127 6.85 13.32 0.18
C THR A 127 6.42 12.02 -0.50
N THR A 128 6.85 11.86 -1.75
CA THR A 128 6.55 10.67 -2.53
C THR A 128 7.37 9.50 -1.99
N ARG A 129 6.71 8.37 -1.77
CA ARG A 129 7.35 7.10 -1.40
C ARG A 129 7.23 6.11 -2.54
N VAL A 130 8.19 5.19 -2.64
CA VAL A 130 8.16 4.08 -3.59
C VAL A 130 8.17 2.78 -2.80
N LEU A 131 7.25 1.86 -3.11
CA LEU A 131 7.21 0.55 -2.46
C LEU A 131 8.53 -0.21 -2.67
N THR A 132 9.02 -0.87 -1.63
CA THR A 132 10.24 -1.69 -1.66
C THR A 132 10.05 -3.02 -2.39
N ASP A 133 8.81 -3.52 -2.41
CA ASP A 133 8.44 -4.81 -3.02
C ASP A 133 7.09 -4.70 -3.75
N TYR A 134 6.71 -5.75 -4.49
CA TYR A 134 5.44 -5.87 -5.17
C TYR A 134 4.27 -5.89 -4.18
N LEU A 135 3.13 -5.35 -4.63
CA LEU A 135 1.89 -5.35 -3.84
C LEU A 135 1.43 -6.77 -3.45
N SER A 136 1.73 -7.79 -4.25
CA SER A 136 1.44 -9.20 -3.92
C SER A 136 2.22 -9.67 -2.70
N ASN A 137 3.53 -9.38 -2.67
CA ASN A 137 4.42 -9.81 -1.60
C ASN A 137 4.13 -9.02 -0.32
N LEU A 138 3.95 -7.70 -0.45
CA LEU A 138 3.54 -6.84 0.66
C LEU A 138 2.16 -7.23 1.21
N HIS A 139 1.26 -7.73 0.37
CA HIS A 139 -0.03 -8.26 0.82
C HIS A 139 0.12 -9.55 1.62
N GLN A 140 0.95 -10.49 1.17
CA GLN A 140 1.27 -11.70 1.95
C GLN A 140 1.91 -11.35 3.29
N LYS A 141 2.88 -10.43 3.29
CA LYS A 141 3.52 -9.91 4.52
C LYS A 141 2.51 -9.24 5.46
N TYR A 142 1.59 -8.45 4.91
CA TYR A 142 0.54 -7.83 5.71
C TYR A 142 -0.38 -8.87 6.37
N LEU A 143 -0.75 -9.93 5.65
CA LEU A 143 -1.56 -11.02 6.20
C LEU A 143 -0.81 -11.84 7.26
N SER A 144 0.50 -12.07 7.10
CA SER A 144 1.31 -12.75 8.13
C SER A 144 1.50 -11.91 9.38
N GLU A 145 1.47 -10.58 9.29
CA GLU A 145 1.50 -9.71 10.47
C GLU A 145 0.10 -9.55 11.11
N ASN A 146 -0.97 -9.83 10.36
CA ASN A 146 -2.35 -9.56 10.76
C ASN A 146 -3.26 -10.76 10.46
N HIS A 147 -3.03 -11.88 11.14
CA HIS A 147 -3.73 -13.16 10.92
C HIS A 147 -5.26 -13.10 11.00
N GLU A 148 -5.83 -12.17 11.78
CA GLU A 148 -7.28 -12.00 11.93
C GLU A 148 -7.93 -11.32 10.70
N VAL A 149 -7.13 -10.69 9.85
CA VAL A 149 -7.63 -9.84 8.77
C VAL A 149 -7.81 -10.64 7.48
N LYS A 150 -9.06 -10.74 7.02
CA LYS A 150 -9.39 -11.25 5.68
C LYS A 150 -9.42 -10.12 4.66
N LEU A 151 -8.29 -9.86 4.01
CA LEU A 151 -8.16 -8.83 2.98
C LEU A 151 -7.72 -9.44 1.66
N SER A 152 -8.40 -9.13 0.56
CA SER A 152 -7.98 -9.53 -0.78
C SER A 152 -6.89 -8.61 -1.34
N LEU A 153 -6.04 -9.13 -2.23
CA LEU A 153 -5.00 -8.36 -2.92
C LEU A 153 -5.58 -7.15 -3.68
N ALA A 154 -6.75 -7.32 -4.30
CA ALA A 154 -7.42 -6.25 -5.04
C ALA A 154 -7.85 -5.09 -4.12
N SER A 155 -8.38 -5.40 -2.93
CA SER A 155 -8.76 -4.41 -1.93
C SER A 155 -7.54 -3.74 -1.33
N PHE A 156 -6.50 -4.51 -0.97
CA PHE A 156 -5.22 -4.00 -0.50
C PHE A 156 -4.60 -3.00 -1.49
N SER A 157 -4.54 -3.39 -2.77
CA SER A 157 -3.99 -2.56 -3.85
C SER A 157 -4.76 -1.25 -4.05
N ARG A 158 -6.06 -1.24 -3.76
CA ARG A 158 -6.95 -0.07 -3.91
C ARG A 158 -6.84 0.91 -2.74
N ILE A 159 -6.46 0.42 -1.56
CA ILE A 159 -6.27 1.25 -0.36
C ILE A 159 -4.99 2.09 -0.45
N ARG A 160 -4.00 1.63 -1.24
CA ARG A 160 -2.73 2.33 -1.46
C ARG A 160 -2.95 3.81 -1.80
N PRO A 161 -2.37 4.74 -1.03
CA PRO A 161 -2.53 6.17 -1.24
C PRO A 161 -1.68 6.67 -2.42
N LYS A 162 -2.05 7.85 -2.96
CA LYS A 162 -1.45 8.40 -4.19
C LYS A 162 0.04 8.72 -4.06
N HIS A 163 0.50 9.16 -2.89
CA HIS A 163 1.90 9.50 -2.63
C HIS A 163 2.81 8.27 -2.55
N ILE A 164 2.25 7.06 -2.43
CA ILE A 164 3.00 5.80 -2.48
C ILE A 164 2.92 5.25 -3.89
N ARG A 165 3.98 5.44 -4.67
CA ARG A 165 4.07 4.93 -6.04
C ARG A 165 4.37 3.44 -6.03
N LYS A 166 3.77 2.73 -7.00
CA LYS A 166 4.17 1.35 -7.30
C LYS A 166 5.62 1.39 -7.78
N THR A 167 6.33 0.31 -7.60
CA THR A 167 7.69 0.09 -8.11
C THR A 167 7.78 0.11 -9.65
N ALA A 168 6.68 0.42 -10.37
CA ALA A 168 6.53 0.30 -11.81
C ALA A 168 7.40 1.22 -12.69
N PHE A 169 8.23 2.10 -12.12
CA PHE A 169 9.24 2.87 -12.88
C PHE A 169 10.67 2.49 -12.57
N ILE A 170 10.84 1.38 -11.88
CA ILE A 170 12.13 0.77 -11.72
C ILE A 170 11.93 -0.69 -12.06
N SER A 171 12.42 -1.12 -13.22
CA SER A 171 12.47 -2.52 -13.63
C SER A 171 13.44 -3.32 -12.73
N ARG A 172 13.18 -3.35 -11.43
CA ARG A 172 13.97 -4.01 -10.39
C ARG A 172 13.06 -4.97 -9.64
N SER A 173 12.63 -6.01 -10.36
CA SER A 173 12.30 -7.31 -9.76
C SER A 173 13.53 -8.03 -9.19
N THR A 174 14.66 -7.34 -9.18
CA THR A 174 15.99 -7.90 -9.18
C THR A 174 16.89 -6.92 -8.45
N CYS A 175 17.84 -7.45 -7.68
CA CYS A 175 18.92 -6.63 -7.13
C CYS A 175 19.58 -5.82 -8.27
N LEU A 176 20.00 -4.58 -7.99
CA LEU A 176 20.74 -3.76 -8.95
C LEU A 176 22.16 -4.24 -9.24
N CYS A 177 22.55 -5.39 -8.67
CA CYS A 177 23.89 -5.88 -8.84
C CYS A 177 24.16 -6.26 -10.29
N THR A 178 25.45 -6.24 -10.63
CA THR A 178 25.95 -6.66 -11.94
C THR A 178 25.44 -8.04 -12.35
N ARG A 179 25.27 -8.99 -11.42
CA ARG A 179 24.81 -10.36 -11.71
C ARG A 179 23.37 -10.39 -12.23
N HIS A 180 22.45 -9.70 -11.54
CA HIS A 180 21.05 -9.63 -11.95
C HIS A 180 20.89 -8.87 -13.28
N GLN A 181 21.64 -7.78 -13.45
CA GLN A 181 21.59 -7.00 -14.67
C GLN A 181 22.18 -7.78 -15.86
N ASN A 182 23.28 -8.51 -15.65
CA ASN A 182 23.85 -9.39 -16.67
C ASN A 182 22.87 -10.50 -17.04
N MET A 183 22.27 -11.19 -16.07
CA MET A 183 21.26 -12.21 -16.37
C MET A 183 20.10 -11.64 -17.18
N ALA A 184 19.60 -10.44 -16.84
CA ALA A 184 18.55 -9.77 -17.60
C ALA A 184 18.98 -9.44 -19.05
N LEU A 185 20.24 -9.07 -19.27
CA LEU A 185 20.77 -8.82 -20.62
C LEU A 185 20.90 -10.10 -21.44
N PHE A 186 21.33 -11.20 -20.82
CA PHE A 186 21.35 -12.53 -21.46
C PHE A 186 19.94 -12.99 -21.84
N LEU A 187 18.96 -12.84 -20.94
CA LEU A 187 17.56 -13.19 -21.24
C LEU A 187 16.98 -12.37 -22.39
N LYS A 188 17.32 -11.08 -22.47
CA LYS A 188 16.92 -10.24 -23.61
C LYS A 188 17.55 -10.69 -24.93
N ALA A 189 18.79 -11.19 -24.90
CA ALA A 189 19.42 -11.74 -26.10
C ALA A 189 18.68 -13.02 -26.54
N ILE A 190 18.39 -13.93 -25.61
CA ILE A 190 17.61 -15.15 -25.87
C ILE A 190 16.23 -14.85 -26.48
N GLN A 191 15.53 -13.84 -25.94
CA GLN A 191 14.24 -13.38 -26.48
C GLN A 191 14.34 -12.85 -27.91
N ARG A 192 15.43 -12.14 -28.24
CA ARG A 192 15.67 -11.63 -29.61
C ARG A 192 15.93 -12.76 -30.58
N SER A 193 16.65 -13.78 -30.15
CA SER A 193 16.98 -14.96 -30.94
C SER A 193 15.84 -16.01 -31.03
N GLY A 194 14.60 -15.62 -30.69
CA GLY A 194 13.38 -16.38 -30.96
C GLY A 194 12.81 -17.21 -29.79
N ALA A 195 13.50 -17.31 -28.66
CA ALA A 195 13.07 -18.14 -27.54
C ALA A 195 12.16 -17.37 -26.56
N SER A 196 11.02 -17.97 -26.21
CA SER A 196 10.07 -17.37 -25.25
C SER A 196 10.53 -17.63 -23.81
N VAL A 197 11.17 -16.64 -23.19
CA VAL A 197 11.59 -16.68 -21.79
C VAL A 197 11.09 -15.45 -21.02
N PRO A 198 10.88 -15.51 -19.70
CA PRO A 198 10.58 -14.32 -18.89
C PRO A 198 11.70 -13.27 -18.97
N SER A 199 11.34 -11.98 -19.07
CA SER A 199 12.34 -10.89 -19.01
C SER A 199 12.92 -10.67 -17.61
N ASN A 200 12.28 -11.22 -16.57
CA ASN A 200 12.72 -11.10 -15.19
C ASN A 200 13.62 -12.31 -14.82
N PRO A 201 14.90 -12.08 -14.46
CA PRO A 201 15.82 -13.13 -13.99
C PRO A 201 15.31 -14.04 -12.88
N GLU A 202 14.58 -13.52 -11.89
CA GLU A 202 14.05 -14.33 -10.79
C GLU A 202 12.82 -15.16 -11.20
N SER A 203 11.99 -14.64 -12.11
CA SER A 203 10.92 -15.45 -12.71
C SER A 203 11.51 -16.57 -13.56
N PHE A 204 12.51 -16.25 -14.38
CA PHE A 204 13.26 -17.23 -15.15
C PHE A 204 13.83 -18.34 -14.25
N LEU A 205 14.49 -17.98 -13.14
CA LEU A 205 15.02 -18.96 -12.18
C LEU A 205 13.95 -19.89 -11.58
N ARG A 206 12.69 -19.43 -11.45
CA ARG A 206 11.59 -20.26 -10.92
C ARG A 206 10.95 -21.15 -11.98
N GLU A 207 10.91 -20.68 -13.22
CA GLU A 207 10.22 -21.35 -14.34
C GLU A 207 11.13 -22.31 -15.10
N VAL A 208 12.45 -22.10 -15.06
CA VAL A 208 13.43 -22.97 -15.73
C VAL A 208 13.51 -24.31 -15.04
N THR A 209 13.17 -25.36 -15.79
CA THR A 209 13.39 -26.75 -15.44
C THR A 209 14.69 -27.28 -16.07
N ASP A 210 14.93 -26.99 -17.34
CA ASP A 210 16.14 -27.36 -18.07
C ASP A 210 16.61 -26.23 -19.00
N LEU A 211 17.86 -25.77 -18.82
CA LEU A 211 18.48 -24.78 -19.68
C LEU A 211 18.66 -25.28 -21.11
N ARG A 212 18.83 -26.60 -21.31
CA ARG A 212 19.11 -27.19 -22.62
C ARG A 212 17.99 -26.93 -23.62
N GLN A 213 16.75 -27.11 -23.19
CA GLN A 213 15.55 -26.86 -24.00
C GLN A 213 15.48 -25.41 -24.51
N ILE A 214 15.88 -24.46 -23.67
CA ILE A 214 15.92 -23.04 -24.03
C ILE A 214 17.03 -22.79 -25.04
N THR A 215 18.21 -23.38 -24.83
CA THR A 215 19.34 -23.20 -25.75
C THR A 215 19.13 -23.86 -27.11
N GLU A 216 18.34 -24.94 -27.17
CA GLU A 216 17.93 -25.59 -28.41
C GLU A 216 16.96 -24.71 -29.21
N SER A 217 16.06 -23.99 -28.53
CA SER A 217 15.09 -23.08 -29.16
C SER A 217 15.70 -21.81 -29.78
N ILE A 218 16.98 -21.55 -29.56
CA ILE A 218 17.70 -20.43 -30.18
C ILE A 218 18.02 -20.80 -31.63
N THR A 219 17.45 -20.06 -32.58
CA THR A 219 17.63 -20.33 -34.03
C THR A 219 18.86 -19.67 -34.63
N GLU A 220 19.40 -18.62 -34.01
CA GLU A 220 20.56 -17.87 -34.50
C GLU A 220 21.89 -18.57 -34.20
N GLU A 221 22.79 -18.62 -35.18
CA GLU A 221 24.15 -19.18 -35.03
C GLU A 221 25.12 -18.21 -34.33
N GLU A 222 24.89 -16.91 -34.48
CA GLU A 222 25.66 -15.84 -33.82
C GLU A 222 24.73 -14.96 -33.01
N ILE A 223 25.05 -14.77 -31.73
CA ILE A 223 24.19 -14.06 -30.78
C ILE A 223 24.92 -12.81 -30.32
N THR A 224 24.23 -11.67 -30.41
CA THR A 224 24.72 -10.38 -29.92
C THR A 224 24.07 -10.07 -28.58
N PHE A 225 24.88 -9.88 -27.54
CA PHE A 225 24.39 -9.59 -26.19
C PHE A 225 25.24 -8.55 -25.47
N GLY A 226 24.61 -7.79 -24.57
CA GLY A 226 25.31 -6.84 -23.70
C GLY A 226 25.70 -7.50 -22.37
N GLN A 227 26.84 -7.12 -21.82
CA GLN A 227 27.23 -7.52 -20.46
C GLN A 227 27.96 -6.39 -19.74
N TRP A 228 27.63 -6.17 -18.47
CA TRP A 228 28.43 -5.29 -17.61
C TRP A 228 29.77 -5.96 -17.28
N LYS A 229 30.86 -5.32 -17.70
CA LYS A 229 32.24 -5.74 -17.42
C LYS A 229 33.07 -4.54 -16.94
N ARG A 230 34.10 -4.83 -16.13
CA ARG A 230 35.16 -3.87 -15.84
C ARG A 230 36.08 -3.80 -17.05
N VAL A 231 36.20 -2.62 -17.63
CA VAL A 231 37.10 -2.36 -18.76
C VAL A 231 38.09 -1.25 -18.41
N PRO A 232 39.34 -1.34 -18.88
CA PRO A 232 40.27 -0.23 -18.79
C PRO A 232 39.76 0.93 -19.65
N PHE A 233 39.76 2.13 -19.09
CA PHE A 233 39.43 3.38 -19.76
C PHE A 233 40.56 4.37 -19.50
N GLU A 234 41.14 4.89 -20.56
CA GLU A 234 42.22 5.87 -20.47
C GLU A 234 41.64 7.27 -20.43
N GLU A 235 41.97 8.00 -19.36
CA GLU A 235 41.61 9.40 -19.22
C GLU A 235 42.85 10.18 -18.83
N LYS A 236 43.28 11.13 -19.68
CA LYS A 236 44.44 12.00 -19.45
C LYS A 236 45.73 11.21 -19.11
N GLY A 237 45.99 10.13 -19.84
CA GLY A 237 47.19 9.29 -19.66
C GLY A 237 47.19 8.39 -18.41
N LYS A 238 46.07 8.30 -17.68
CA LYS A 238 45.90 7.37 -16.56
C LYS A 238 44.83 6.33 -16.90
N THR A 239 45.16 5.05 -16.74
CA THR A 239 44.22 3.94 -16.91
C THR A 239 43.35 3.79 -15.67
N LYS A 240 42.03 3.94 -15.81
CA LYS A 240 41.04 3.68 -14.77
C LYS A 240 40.18 2.50 -15.16
N MET A 241 39.84 1.63 -14.21
CA MET A 241 38.88 0.55 -14.43
C MET A 241 37.45 1.07 -14.26
N VAL A 242 36.67 1.08 -15.33
CA VAL A 242 35.27 1.53 -15.31
C VAL A 242 34.32 0.37 -15.60
N MET A 243 33.16 0.38 -14.95
CA MET A 243 32.08 -0.54 -15.30
C MET A 243 31.35 0.02 -16.51
N LYS A 244 31.29 -0.71 -17.62
CA LYS A 244 30.42 -0.39 -18.75
C LYS A 244 29.71 -1.63 -19.29
N ILE A 245 28.63 -1.40 -20.03
CA ILE A 245 28.03 -2.43 -20.88
C ILE A 245 28.93 -2.60 -22.10
N VAL A 246 29.43 -3.81 -22.30
CA VAL A 246 30.15 -4.23 -23.49
C VAL A 246 29.20 -5.08 -24.33
N GLU A 247 29.03 -4.73 -25.60
CA GLU A 247 28.32 -5.58 -26.56
C GLU A 247 29.29 -6.60 -27.13
N GLU A 248 28.97 -7.87 -26.99
CA GLU A 248 29.73 -9.00 -27.52
C GLU A 248 28.89 -9.75 -28.54
N LYS A 249 29.53 -10.15 -29.64
CA LYS A 249 28.97 -11.04 -30.65
C LYS A 249 29.76 -12.34 -30.60
N VAL A 250 29.08 -13.44 -30.28
CA VAL A 250 29.71 -14.76 -30.11
C VAL A 250 28.88 -15.83 -30.81
N ILE A 251 29.51 -16.96 -31.12
CA ILE A 251 28.82 -18.13 -31.66
C ILE A 251 27.91 -18.76 -30.59
N LYS A 252 26.83 -19.42 -31.03
CA LYS A 252 25.83 -20.07 -30.17
C LYS A 252 26.47 -20.96 -29.09
N ALA A 253 27.43 -21.80 -29.45
CA ALA A 253 28.10 -22.70 -28.49
C ALA A 253 28.80 -21.96 -27.35
N GLU A 254 29.48 -20.85 -27.66
CA GLU A 254 30.15 -20.01 -26.67
C GLU A 254 29.13 -19.24 -25.81
N PHE A 255 28.07 -18.73 -26.44
CA PHE A 255 26.97 -18.07 -25.71
C PHE A 255 26.32 -19.01 -24.69
N VAL A 256 26.04 -20.26 -25.09
CA VAL A 256 25.46 -21.28 -24.22
C VAL A 256 26.37 -21.57 -23.03
N SER A 257 27.68 -21.74 -23.26
CA SER A 257 28.65 -21.94 -22.18
C SER A 257 28.67 -20.75 -21.20
N LYS A 258 28.70 -19.52 -21.72
CA LYS A 258 28.64 -18.29 -20.91
C LYS A 258 27.32 -18.20 -20.12
N LEU A 259 26.18 -18.51 -20.75
CA LEU A 259 24.87 -18.49 -20.13
C LEU A 259 24.79 -19.49 -18.97
N THR A 260 25.23 -20.74 -19.19
CA THR A 260 25.21 -21.79 -18.16
C THR A 260 26.06 -21.40 -16.95
N SER A 261 27.28 -20.89 -17.18
CA SER A 261 28.15 -20.40 -16.10
C SER A 261 27.51 -19.22 -15.35
N GLN A 262 26.99 -18.22 -16.07
CA GLN A 262 26.30 -17.08 -15.44
C GLN A 262 25.04 -17.50 -14.68
N PHE A 263 24.33 -18.54 -15.13
CA PHE A 263 23.12 -19.02 -14.48
C PHE A 263 23.40 -19.71 -13.14
N GLU A 264 24.44 -20.54 -13.07
CA GLU A 264 24.84 -21.17 -11.80
C GLU A 264 25.29 -20.13 -10.78
N ASP A 265 26.13 -19.17 -11.20
CA ASP A 265 26.54 -18.04 -10.36
C ASP A 265 25.33 -17.21 -9.89
N PHE A 266 24.36 -17.00 -10.78
CA PHE A 266 23.15 -16.25 -10.49
C PHE A 266 22.25 -16.97 -9.47
N LYS A 267 22.05 -18.28 -9.65
CA LYS A 267 21.27 -19.12 -8.74
C LYS A 267 21.85 -19.11 -7.33
N ALA A 268 23.17 -19.30 -7.21
CA ALA A 268 23.87 -19.16 -5.94
C ALA A 268 23.69 -17.75 -5.37
N HIS A 269 23.87 -16.71 -6.18
CA HIS A 269 23.72 -15.33 -5.72
C HIS A 269 22.31 -15.04 -5.16
N VAL A 270 21.25 -15.50 -5.82
CA VAL A 270 19.87 -15.31 -5.35
C VAL A 270 19.59 -16.08 -4.06
N SER A 271 20.11 -17.30 -3.91
CA SER A 271 19.94 -18.07 -2.66
C SER A 271 20.66 -17.39 -1.48
N TRP A 272 21.90 -16.95 -1.69
CA TRP A 272 22.66 -16.17 -0.70
C TRP A 272 21.95 -14.88 -0.31
N MET A 273 21.42 -14.15 -1.30
CA MET A 273 20.69 -12.93 -1.05
C MET A 273 19.47 -13.20 -0.16
N LYS A 274 18.61 -14.16 -0.54
CA LYS A 274 17.42 -14.52 0.25
C LYS A 274 17.75 -14.90 1.69
N ARG A 275 18.83 -15.68 1.87
CA ARG A 275 19.33 -16.05 3.21
C ARG A 275 19.76 -14.82 4.01
N GLN A 276 20.57 -13.94 3.41
CA GLN A 276 21.05 -12.72 4.07
C GLN A 276 19.89 -11.81 4.51
N TYR A 277 18.86 -11.64 3.67
CA TYR A 277 17.68 -10.85 4.06
C TYR A 277 16.91 -11.47 5.23
N SER A 278 16.72 -12.80 5.21
CA SER A 278 16.05 -13.54 6.29
C SER A 278 16.83 -13.42 7.62
N GLU A 279 18.15 -13.60 7.58
CA GLU A 279 19.02 -13.49 8.75
C GLU A 279 19.03 -12.07 9.32
N ILE A 280 19.14 -11.04 8.46
CA ILE A 280 19.05 -9.64 8.89
C ILE A 280 17.69 -9.34 9.52
N GLN A 281 16.60 -9.86 8.97
CA GLN A 281 15.27 -9.67 9.53
C GLN A 281 15.15 -10.31 10.92
N SER A 282 15.59 -11.56 11.06
CA SER A 282 15.62 -12.26 12.35
C SER A 282 16.45 -11.51 13.40
N LEU A 283 17.62 -10.98 13.01
CA LEU A 283 18.48 -10.18 13.88
C LEU A 283 17.80 -8.88 14.32
N LYS A 284 17.08 -8.20 13.42
CA LYS A 284 16.32 -6.99 13.78
C LYS A 284 15.19 -7.27 14.75
N GLU A 285 14.50 -8.39 14.60
CA GLU A 285 13.39 -8.81 15.48
C GLU A 285 13.88 -9.25 16.86
N HIS A 286 15.02 -9.94 16.93
CA HIS A 286 15.55 -10.55 18.15
C HIS A 286 16.79 -9.85 18.72
N LEU A 287 17.06 -8.59 18.32
CA LEU A 287 18.25 -7.86 18.73
C LEU A 287 18.39 -7.79 20.26
N PRO A 288 19.49 -8.28 20.85
CA PRO A 288 19.78 -8.14 22.27
C PRO A 288 19.97 -6.66 22.68
N LYS A 289 19.81 -6.36 23.98
CA LYS A 289 19.86 -4.98 24.49
C LYS A 289 21.23 -4.30 24.39
N ASN A 290 22.31 -5.07 24.33
CA ASN A 290 23.68 -4.56 24.30
C ASN A 290 24.34 -4.69 22.92
N ASP A 291 23.58 -5.13 21.93
CA ASP A 291 24.07 -5.40 20.59
C ASP A 291 23.59 -4.30 19.63
N VAL A 292 24.41 -4.03 18.63
CA VAL A 292 24.16 -3.03 17.59
C VAL A 292 24.20 -3.71 16.24
N ILE A 293 23.19 -3.47 15.40
CA ILE A 293 23.28 -3.83 13.99
C ILE A 293 23.76 -2.61 13.22
N ILE A 294 24.92 -2.75 12.57
CA ILE A 294 25.47 -1.76 11.67
C ILE A 294 25.12 -2.17 10.24
N HIS A 295 24.26 -1.40 9.59
CA HIS A 295 23.86 -1.64 8.20
C HIS A 295 24.39 -0.51 7.32
N MET A 296 25.41 -0.81 6.53
CA MET A 296 26.01 0.12 5.57
C MET A 296 25.35 -0.02 4.21
N ASP A 297 24.93 1.10 3.60
CA ASP A 297 24.43 1.13 2.22
C ASP A 297 25.60 1.36 1.23
N PHE A 298 25.32 1.32 -0.07
CA PHE A 298 26.31 1.65 -1.08
C PHE A 298 26.87 3.05 -0.89
N ALA A 299 28.17 3.19 -1.12
CA ALA A 299 28.83 4.48 -1.09
C ALA A 299 28.41 5.32 -2.30
N GLU A 300 28.09 6.59 -2.08
CA GLU A 300 27.66 7.52 -3.13
C GLU A 300 28.71 8.61 -3.34
N ASN A 301 29.02 8.91 -4.60
CA ASN A 301 29.86 10.05 -4.91
C ASN A 301 29.01 11.33 -4.86
N TYR A 302 29.34 12.21 -3.92
CA TYR A 302 28.72 13.50 -3.76
C TYR A 302 29.64 14.59 -4.31
N ASN A 303 29.14 15.36 -5.28
CA ASN A 303 29.84 16.56 -5.73
C ASN A 303 29.62 17.66 -4.70
N CYS A 304 30.71 18.14 -4.11
CA CYS A 304 30.68 19.24 -3.17
C CYS A 304 30.27 20.51 -3.91
N LYS A 305 29.17 21.11 -3.47
CA LYS A 305 28.68 22.39 -3.96
C LYS A 305 28.54 23.34 -2.78
N SER A 306 29.10 24.52 -2.91
CA SER A 306 28.93 25.64 -2.00
C SER A 306 27.60 26.35 -2.29
N VAL A 307 27.04 27.03 -1.28
CA VAL A 307 25.72 27.68 -1.40
C VAL A 307 25.79 28.91 -2.32
N GLU A 308 26.93 29.59 -2.38
CA GLU A 308 27.19 30.78 -3.21
C GLU A 308 28.35 30.51 -4.19
N GLU A 309 28.12 29.69 -5.22
CA GLU A 309 29.14 29.38 -6.23
C GLU A 309 29.07 30.30 -7.44
N ILE A 310 30.24 30.85 -7.81
CA ILE A 310 30.44 31.52 -9.09
C ILE A 310 30.44 30.51 -10.24
N GLN A 311 30.09 30.95 -11.46
CA GLN A 311 29.94 30.07 -12.63
C GLN A 311 31.19 29.23 -12.97
N SER A 312 32.40 29.73 -12.67
CA SER A 312 33.64 28.99 -12.90
C SER A 312 33.84 27.81 -11.94
N ALA A 313 33.29 27.87 -10.72
CA ALA A 313 33.37 26.80 -9.74
C ALA A 313 32.56 25.55 -10.17
N TYR A 314 31.56 25.72 -11.04
CA TYR A 314 30.78 24.62 -11.62
C TYR A 314 31.65 23.59 -12.35
N TRP A 315 32.73 24.03 -13.01
CA TRP A 315 33.62 23.16 -13.80
C TRP A 315 34.71 22.48 -12.96
N ASN A 316 34.94 22.94 -11.72
CA ASN A 316 36.00 22.46 -10.82
C ASN A 316 35.43 21.84 -9.54
N GLN A 317 34.32 21.09 -9.64
CA GLN A 317 33.69 20.44 -8.50
C GLN A 317 34.57 19.32 -7.93
N THR A 318 34.83 19.37 -6.63
CA THR A 318 35.45 18.26 -5.89
C THR A 318 34.39 17.23 -5.51
N SER A 319 34.60 15.96 -5.84
CA SER A 319 33.74 14.87 -5.39
C SER A 319 34.30 14.19 -4.15
N VAL A 320 33.41 13.82 -3.23
CA VAL A 320 33.71 12.99 -2.05
C VAL A 320 32.85 11.75 -2.08
N THR A 321 33.36 10.64 -1.55
CA THR A 321 32.57 9.41 -1.42
C THR A 321 31.94 9.38 -0.04
N LEU A 322 30.61 9.45 0.02
CA LEU A 322 29.83 9.32 1.25
C LEU A 322 29.52 7.86 1.49
N HIS A 323 29.69 7.39 2.73
CA HIS A 323 29.35 6.04 3.17
C HIS A 323 28.16 6.08 4.15
N PRO A 324 26.92 5.92 3.68
CA PRO A 324 25.75 5.93 4.56
C PRO A 324 25.75 4.68 5.44
N VAL A 325 25.62 4.88 6.76
CA VAL A 325 25.54 3.80 7.75
C VAL A 325 24.36 4.03 8.67
N VAL A 326 23.53 3.00 8.84
CA VAL A 326 22.41 2.98 9.78
C VAL A 326 22.75 2.05 10.94
N ASN A 327 22.74 2.59 12.16
CA ASN A 327 22.95 1.84 13.38
C ASN A 327 21.60 1.58 14.06
N LEU A 328 21.22 0.31 14.22
CA LEU A 328 20.00 -0.09 14.92
C LEU A 328 20.35 -0.58 16.33
N LEU A 329 19.66 -0.02 17.32
CA LEU A 329 19.87 -0.25 18.75
C LEU A 329 18.53 -0.56 19.42
N ARG A 330 18.51 -1.53 20.34
CA ARG A 330 17.32 -1.82 21.15
C ARG A 330 17.38 -1.11 22.49
N ILE A 331 16.69 0.02 22.60
CA ILE A 331 16.59 0.76 23.87
C ILE A 331 15.47 0.12 24.72
N GLY A 332 15.83 -0.42 25.89
CA GLY A 332 14.85 -0.83 26.88
C GLY A 332 14.05 0.36 27.39
N ARG A 333 12.71 0.25 27.50
CA ARG A 333 11.92 1.25 28.23
C ARG A 333 12.52 1.38 29.63
N LYS A 334 13.00 2.58 30.00
CA LYS A 334 13.26 2.91 31.40
C LYS A 334 11.94 2.69 32.14
N GLY A 335 11.95 1.80 33.14
CA GLY A 335 10.82 1.60 34.02
C GLY A 335 10.42 2.94 34.60
N SER A 336 9.17 3.33 34.36
CA SER A 336 8.46 4.38 35.09
C SER A 336 8.05 3.87 36.45
#